data_AF-A0AAR2JFD3-F1
#
_entry.id   AF-A0AAR2JFD3-F1
#
_cell.length_a   1.000
_cell.length_b   1.000
_cell.length_c   1.000
_cell.angle_alpha   90.00
_cell.angle_beta   90.00
_cell.angle_gamma   90.00
#
_symmetry.space_group_name_H-M   'P 1'
#
loop_
_entity.id
_entity.type
_entity.pdbx_description
1 polymer ?
#
loop_
_entity_poly.entity_id
_entity_poly.type
_entity_poly.pdbx_seq_one_letter_code
_entity_poly.pdbx_strand_id
1 'polypeptide(L)'
;MRNQMDLLQRERNGLQQKLNDIYTNNARGWLYFRSSFYYISAEKKNWDDSRQYCRERGADLVIINSREEQEFLANVVGSIKGIIAWIGLTDRHTEGRWKWVDGSALITGYWGDGEPNDTGEEDCVEFYPVNKKWNDRQCSATDQWICEKSAA
;
A
#
# COMPACT_ATOMS: atom_id res chain seq x y z
N MET A 1 4.67 45.86 -7.07
CA MET A 1 5.32 45.11 -5.96
C MET A 1 4.34 44.63 -4.89
N ARG A 2 3.50 45.48 -4.28
CA ARG A 2 2.52 45.03 -3.26
C ARG A 2 1.57 43.92 -3.74
N ASN A 3 0.99 44.06 -4.93
CA ASN A 3 0.07 43.05 -5.49
C ASN A 3 0.69 41.66 -5.73
N GLN A 4 2.00 41.59 -6.02
CA GLN A 4 2.68 40.31 -6.24
C GLN A 4 3.00 39.63 -4.90
N MET A 5 3.35 40.41 -3.87
CA MET A 5 3.51 39.88 -2.51
C MET A 5 2.18 39.38 -1.95
N ASP A 6 1.07 40.07 -2.21
CA ASP A 6 -0.27 39.65 -1.78
C ASP A 6 -0.72 38.35 -2.47
N LEU A 7 -0.39 38.17 -3.76
CA LEU A 7 -0.64 36.93 -4.50
C LEU A 7 0.15 35.76 -3.91
N LEU A 8 1.45 35.94 -3.71
CA LEU A 8 2.31 34.90 -3.12
C LEU A 8 1.87 34.53 -1.70
N GLN A 9 1.42 35.52 -0.93
CA GLN A 9 0.90 35.31 0.43
C GLN A 9 -0.39 34.47 0.41
N ARG A 10 -1.29 34.72 -0.55
CA ARG A 10 -2.53 33.93 -0.73
C ARG A 10 -2.23 32.50 -1.16
N GLU A 11 -1.31 32.30 -2.11
CA GLU A 11 -0.88 30.98 -2.55
C GLU A 11 -0.25 30.19 -1.40
N ARG A 12 0.67 30.82 -0.66
CA ARG A 12 1.30 30.21 0.52
C ARG A 12 0.26 29.80 1.57
N ASN A 13 -0.70 30.66 1.86
CA ASN A 13 -1.75 30.35 2.85
C ASN A 13 -2.67 29.22 2.36
N GLY A 14 -2.98 29.16 1.06
CA GLY A 14 -3.74 28.07 0.47
C GLY A 14 -2.99 26.74 0.52
N LEU A 15 -1.68 26.74 0.26
CA LEU A 15 -0.82 25.57 0.41
C LEU A 15 -0.72 25.13 1.87
N GLN A 16 -0.58 26.08 2.80
CA GLN A 16 -0.55 25.80 4.23
C GLN A 16 -1.86 25.18 4.73
N GLN A 17 -3.00 25.64 4.21
CA GLN A 17 -4.31 25.07 4.53
C GLN A 17 -4.44 23.65 3.99
N LYS A 18 -4.08 23.40 2.72
CA LYS A 18 -4.07 22.03 2.14
C LYS A 18 -3.15 21.09 2.92
N LEU A 19 -1.97 21.58 3.30
CA LEU A 19 -1.03 20.82 4.11
C LEU A 19 -1.64 20.50 5.49
N ASN A 20 -2.24 21.49 6.15
CA ASN A 20 -2.94 21.28 7.40
C ASN A 20 -4.09 20.31 7.26
N ASP A 21 -4.89 20.37 6.18
CA ASP A 21 -5.98 19.43 5.94
C ASP A 21 -5.48 18.01 5.71
N ILE A 22 -4.31 17.81 5.10
CA ILE A 22 -3.64 16.50 4.99
C ILE A 22 -3.16 16.01 6.37
N TYR A 23 -2.68 16.91 7.23
CA TYR A 23 -2.18 16.55 8.56
C TYR A 23 -3.29 16.37 9.61
N THR A 24 -4.33 17.20 9.62
CA THR A 24 -5.46 17.14 10.55
C THR A 24 -6.52 16.14 10.07
N ASN A 25 -6.67 15.94 8.74
CA ASN A 25 -7.27 14.73 8.19
C ASN A 25 -6.18 13.70 7.88
N ASN A 26 -5.69 13.08 8.95
CA ASN A 26 -5.42 11.64 8.97
C ASN A 26 -6.73 10.91 8.55
N ALA A 27 -7.08 10.99 7.27
CA ALA A 27 -8.46 11.09 6.77
C ALA A 27 -9.26 9.81 7.03
N ARG A 28 -9.81 9.66 8.25
CA ARG A 28 -10.46 8.43 8.74
C ARG A 28 -9.54 7.19 8.72
N GLY A 29 -8.26 7.35 9.09
CA GLY A 29 -7.33 6.22 9.24
C GLY A 29 -6.43 5.94 8.04
N TRP A 30 -6.19 6.93 7.18
CA TRP A 30 -5.23 6.84 6.07
C TRP A 30 -3.94 7.60 6.41
N LEU A 31 -2.81 6.94 6.19
CA LEU A 31 -1.47 7.51 6.30
C LEU A 31 -1.06 8.16 4.99
N TYR A 32 -0.30 9.24 5.05
CA TYR A 32 0.26 9.88 3.86
C TYR A 32 1.76 9.63 3.77
N PHE A 33 2.23 9.18 2.60
CA PHE A 33 3.65 9.10 2.29
C PHE A 33 3.90 9.46 0.83
N ARG A 34 4.82 10.42 0.62
CA ARG A 34 5.15 11.02 -0.68
C ARG A 34 3.97 11.63 -1.40
N SER A 35 3.25 10.85 -2.20
CA SER A 35 2.12 11.28 -3.05
C SER A 35 0.97 10.27 -3.05
N SER A 36 0.97 9.36 -2.07
CA SER A 36 -0.04 8.33 -1.90
C SER A 36 -0.59 8.32 -0.47
N PHE A 37 -1.83 7.88 -0.35
CA PHE A 37 -2.50 7.58 0.91
C PHE A 37 -2.58 6.07 1.09
N TYR A 38 -2.31 5.59 2.30
CA TYR A 38 -2.28 4.18 2.67
C TYR A 38 -3.25 3.89 3.80
N TYR A 39 -4.03 2.82 3.68
CA TYR A 39 -4.90 2.35 4.76
C TYR A 39 -4.50 0.95 5.18
N ILE A 40 -4.38 0.72 6.48
CA ILE A 40 -4.08 -0.60 7.05
C ILE A 40 -5.33 -1.11 7.74
N SER A 41 -5.78 -2.30 7.34
CA SER A 41 -6.96 -2.90 7.95
C SER A 41 -6.69 -3.41 9.37
N ALA A 42 -7.71 -3.32 10.22
CA ALA A 42 -7.74 -4.04 11.50
C ALA A 42 -8.32 -5.45 11.34
N GLU A 43 -9.25 -5.61 10.40
CA GLU A 43 -9.89 -6.89 10.06
C GLU A 43 -9.00 -7.74 9.15
N LYS A 44 -9.32 -9.03 9.08
CA LYS A 44 -8.74 -9.97 8.12
C LYS A 44 -9.77 -10.36 7.05
N LYS A 45 -9.32 -10.46 5.79
CA LYS A 45 -10.11 -10.94 4.64
C LYS A 45 -9.21 -11.71 3.68
N ASN A 46 -9.81 -12.44 2.75
CA ASN A 46 -9.07 -13.02 1.63
C ASN A 46 -8.63 -11.93 0.65
N TRP A 47 -7.69 -12.27 -0.24
CA TRP A 47 -7.08 -11.28 -1.13
C TRP A 47 -8.12 -10.55 -2.01
N ASP A 48 -9.10 -11.28 -2.53
CA ASP A 48 -10.13 -10.71 -3.42
C ASP A 48 -11.07 -9.75 -2.68
N ASP A 49 -11.55 -10.13 -1.50
CA ASP A 49 -12.40 -9.29 -0.65
C ASP A 49 -11.64 -8.06 -0.12
N SER A 50 -10.35 -8.23 0.21
CA SER A 50 -9.45 -7.13 0.57
C SER A 50 -9.29 -6.13 -0.58
N ARG A 51 -9.09 -6.63 -1.81
CA ARG A 51 -9.00 -5.79 -3.00
C ARG A 51 -10.30 -5.05 -3.27
N GLN A 52 -11.44 -5.75 -3.16
CA GLN A 52 -12.76 -5.14 -3.30
C GLN A 52 -12.96 -4.01 -2.28
N TYR A 53 -12.59 -4.23 -1.02
CA TYR A 53 -12.68 -3.21 0.03
C TYR A 53 -11.93 -1.93 -0.33
N CYS A 54 -10.72 -2.05 -0.88
CA CYS A 54 -9.91 -0.91 -1.32
C CYS A 54 -10.59 -0.18 -2.50
N ARG A 55 -11.08 -0.94 -3.48
CA ARG A 55 -11.77 -0.40 -4.67
C ARG A 55 -13.02 0.39 -4.35
N GLU A 56 -13.83 -0.08 -3.40
CA GLU A 56 -15.00 0.63 -2.91
C GLU A 56 -14.66 1.99 -2.26
N ARG A 57 -13.40 2.23 -1.92
CA ARG A 57 -12.88 3.48 -1.31
C ARG A 57 -12.02 4.30 -2.28
N GLY A 58 -12.08 4.00 -3.58
CA GLY A 58 -11.28 4.68 -4.60
C GLY A 58 -9.79 4.42 -4.48
N ALA A 59 -9.42 3.23 -4.00
CA ALA A 59 -8.06 2.74 -3.85
C ALA A 59 -7.93 1.36 -4.54
N ASP A 60 -6.76 0.73 -4.48
CA ASP A 60 -6.59 -0.70 -4.76
C ASP A 60 -5.64 -1.28 -3.69
N LEU A 61 -5.33 -2.57 -3.72
CA LEU A 61 -4.26 -3.11 -2.87
C LEU A 61 -2.93 -2.43 -3.20
N VAL A 62 -2.09 -2.20 -2.19
CA VAL A 62 -0.85 -1.44 -2.34
C VAL A 62 0.11 -2.06 -3.36
N ILE A 63 0.73 -1.21 -4.17
CA ILE A 63 1.77 -1.59 -5.13
C ILE A 63 3.10 -1.14 -4.59
N ILE A 64 3.96 -2.07 -4.17
CA ILE A 64 5.27 -1.70 -3.64
C ILE A 64 6.29 -1.67 -4.78
N ASN A 65 6.54 -0.48 -5.34
CA ASN A 65 7.38 -0.31 -6.53
C ASN A 65 8.72 0.38 -6.24
N SER A 66 8.98 0.74 -4.99
CA SER A 66 10.22 1.40 -4.58
C SER A 66 10.73 0.87 -3.24
N ARG A 67 12.04 0.99 -3.04
CA ARG A 67 12.68 0.63 -1.76
C ARG A 67 12.19 1.53 -0.64
N GLU A 68 12.00 2.81 -0.91
CA GLU A 68 11.54 3.80 0.06
C GLU A 68 10.12 3.49 0.55
N GLU A 69 9.26 3.01 -0.34
CA GLU A 69 7.90 2.56 0.02
C GLU A 69 7.92 1.25 0.83
N GLN A 70 8.71 0.26 0.42
CA GLN A 70 8.93 -0.97 1.20
C GLN A 70 9.41 -0.64 2.63
N GLU A 71 10.37 0.28 2.77
CA GLU A 71 10.89 0.71 4.08
C GLU A 71 9.87 1.51 4.88
N PHE A 72 9.09 2.39 4.24
CA PHE A 72 8.00 3.13 4.88
C PHE A 72 6.95 2.19 5.46
N LEU A 73 6.44 1.25 4.67
CA LEU A 73 5.43 0.29 5.10
C LEU A 73 5.98 -0.63 6.18
N ALA A 74 7.22 -1.11 6.06
CA ALA A 74 7.86 -1.89 7.11
C ALA A 74 7.93 -1.15 8.45
N ASN A 75 8.29 0.14 8.43
CA ASN A 75 8.45 0.91 9.67
C ASN A 75 7.10 1.27 10.30
N VAL A 76 6.11 1.66 9.50
CA VAL A 76 4.80 2.06 10.04
C VAL A 76 3.98 0.84 10.42
N VAL A 77 3.86 -0.13 9.52
CA VAL A 77 3.05 -1.33 9.72
C VAL A 77 3.74 -2.28 10.69
N GLY A 78 5.07 -2.42 10.65
CA GLY A 78 5.82 -3.29 11.56
C GLY A 78 5.80 -2.86 13.04
N SER A 79 5.39 -1.63 13.33
CA SER A 79 5.12 -1.20 14.71
C SER A 79 3.86 -1.86 15.31
N ILE A 80 2.96 -2.38 14.47
CA ILE A 80 1.76 -3.11 14.85
C ILE A 80 2.15 -4.57 15.06
N LYS A 81 2.11 -5.03 16.32
CA LYS A 81 2.57 -6.37 16.68
C LYS A 81 1.76 -7.46 15.97
N GLY A 82 2.45 -8.34 15.24
CA GLY A 82 1.88 -9.56 14.65
C GLY A 82 1.08 -9.35 13.37
N ILE A 83 1.17 -8.18 12.75
CA ILE A 83 0.50 -7.92 11.47
C ILE A 83 1.23 -8.61 10.31
N ILE A 84 0.44 -9.22 9.44
CA ILE A 84 0.82 -9.73 8.13
C ILE A 84 -0.29 -9.24 7.20
N ALA A 85 0.07 -8.71 6.04
CA ALA A 85 -0.91 -8.02 5.22
C ALA A 85 -0.80 -8.33 3.73
N TRP A 86 -1.93 -8.53 3.08
CA TRP A 86 -2.02 -8.61 1.63
C TRP A 86 -1.49 -7.34 0.96
N ILE A 87 -0.72 -7.55 -0.11
CA ILE A 87 -0.31 -6.53 -1.06
C ILE A 87 -0.87 -6.86 -2.46
N GLY A 88 -0.81 -5.90 -3.37
CA GLY A 88 -1.45 -6.01 -4.68
C GLY A 88 -0.73 -6.89 -5.69
N LEU A 89 0.08 -7.84 -5.27
CA LEU A 89 0.86 -8.72 -6.17
C LEU A 89 0.24 -10.11 -6.24
N THR A 90 0.11 -10.65 -7.46
CA THR A 90 -0.44 -11.98 -7.74
C THR A 90 0.08 -12.51 -9.07
N ASP A 91 0.20 -13.82 -9.21
CA ASP A 91 0.52 -14.51 -10.46
C ASP A 91 -0.55 -15.52 -10.90
N ARG A 92 -1.74 -15.48 -10.28
CA ARG A 92 -2.93 -16.32 -10.55
C ARG A 92 -3.37 -16.42 -12.02
N HIS A 93 -2.87 -15.52 -12.87
CA HIS A 93 -3.10 -15.57 -14.31
C HIS A 93 -2.14 -16.48 -15.07
N THR A 94 -0.89 -16.55 -14.63
CA THR A 94 0.17 -17.38 -15.21
C THR A 94 1.25 -17.57 -14.18
N GLU A 95 1.38 -18.80 -13.68
CA GLU A 95 2.36 -19.20 -12.66
C GLU A 95 3.77 -18.67 -12.96
N GLY A 96 4.41 -18.11 -11.93
CA GLY A 96 5.74 -17.48 -12.02
C GLY A 96 5.76 -16.14 -12.78
N ARG A 97 4.61 -15.61 -13.22
CA ARG A 97 4.50 -14.28 -13.88
C ARG A 97 3.70 -13.29 -13.04
N TRP A 98 4.34 -12.84 -11.98
CA TRP A 98 3.83 -11.83 -11.04
C TRP A 98 3.41 -10.51 -11.70
N LYS A 99 2.18 -10.08 -11.39
CA LYS A 99 1.60 -8.81 -11.79
C LYS A 99 1.00 -8.08 -10.60
N TRP A 100 1.15 -6.77 -10.62
CA TRP A 100 0.47 -5.87 -9.71
C TRP A 100 -1.01 -5.71 -10.10
N VAL A 101 -1.82 -5.22 -9.16
CA VAL A 101 -3.26 -4.96 -9.37
C VAL A 101 -3.54 -3.94 -10.48
N ASP A 102 -2.58 -3.12 -10.88
CA ASP A 102 -2.66 -2.21 -12.04
C ASP A 102 -2.29 -2.88 -13.38
N GLY A 103 -1.88 -4.15 -13.34
CA GLY A 103 -1.47 -4.95 -14.49
C GLY A 103 0.00 -4.85 -14.86
N SER A 104 0.79 -4.01 -14.19
CA SER A 104 2.23 -3.91 -14.39
C SER A 104 2.95 -5.17 -13.91
N ALA A 105 4.06 -5.52 -14.58
CA ALA A 105 4.86 -6.69 -14.20
C ALA A 105 5.78 -6.37 -13.02
N LEU A 106 6.04 -7.37 -12.17
CA LEU A 106 7.05 -7.25 -11.13
C LEU A 106 8.45 -7.07 -11.74
N ILE A 107 9.17 -6.03 -11.31
CA ILE A 107 10.58 -5.81 -11.70
C ILE A 107 11.51 -6.35 -10.61
N THR A 108 11.24 -5.98 -9.36
CA THR A 108 12.04 -6.39 -8.20
C THR A 108 11.10 -6.80 -7.07
N GLY A 109 11.28 -8.00 -6.53
CA GLY A 109 10.55 -8.49 -5.36
C GLY A 109 11.38 -8.41 -4.08
N TYR A 110 10.70 -8.31 -2.94
CA TYR A 110 11.33 -8.34 -1.62
C TYR A 110 11.03 -9.66 -0.89
N TRP A 111 11.17 -10.78 -1.61
CA TRP A 111 10.87 -12.12 -1.14
C TRP A 111 11.67 -12.54 0.11
N GLY A 112 11.01 -13.32 0.97
CA GLY A 112 11.63 -14.05 2.07
C GLY A 112 12.62 -15.10 1.58
N ASP A 113 13.38 -15.66 2.52
CA ASP A 113 14.33 -16.72 2.19
C ASP A 113 13.55 -17.98 1.81
N GLY A 114 13.68 -18.43 0.57
CA GLY A 114 12.94 -19.58 0.03
C GLY A 114 11.68 -19.22 -0.77
N GLU A 115 11.30 -17.93 -0.82
CA GLU A 115 10.07 -17.48 -1.48
C GLU A 115 10.32 -16.84 -2.87
N PRO A 116 9.33 -16.85 -3.77
CA PRO A 116 8.05 -17.57 -3.65
C PRO A 116 8.24 -19.09 -3.84
N ASN A 117 7.47 -19.91 -3.11
CA ASN A 117 7.65 -21.36 -3.07
C ASN A 117 6.51 -22.18 -3.71
N ASP A 118 5.39 -21.54 -4.05
CA ASP A 118 4.19 -22.12 -4.64
C ASP A 118 3.69 -23.37 -3.89
N THR A 119 3.68 -23.33 -2.54
CA THR A 119 3.27 -24.49 -1.73
C THR A 119 1.75 -24.64 -1.73
N GLY A 120 1.24 -25.29 -2.77
CA GLY A 120 -0.18 -25.60 -2.91
C GLY A 120 -0.99 -24.46 -3.54
N GLU A 121 -0.51 -23.95 -4.68
CA GLU A 121 -1.17 -22.93 -5.52
C GLU A 121 -1.29 -21.58 -4.77
N GLU A 122 -0.14 -21.03 -4.41
CA GLU A 122 -0.02 -19.85 -3.54
C GLU A 122 0.02 -18.52 -4.31
N ASP A 123 -1.00 -18.25 -5.12
CA ASP A 123 -0.89 -17.20 -6.16
C ASP A 123 -1.00 -15.72 -5.67
N CYS A 124 -1.00 -15.44 -4.36
CA CYS A 124 -1.21 -14.10 -3.79
C CYS A 124 -0.14 -13.72 -2.76
N VAL A 125 0.26 -12.46 -2.70
CA VAL A 125 1.41 -12.08 -1.86
C VAL A 125 0.99 -11.41 -0.56
N GLU A 126 1.48 -11.95 0.55
CA GLU A 126 1.46 -11.31 1.86
C GLU A 126 2.81 -10.66 2.19
N PHE A 127 2.74 -9.54 2.89
CA PHE A 127 3.87 -8.79 3.38
C PHE A 127 4.03 -9.01 4.88
N TYR A 128 5.24 -9.39 5.30
CA TYR A 128 5.70 -9.47 6.68
C TYR A 128 6.46 -8.19 7.05
N PRO A 129 5.82 -7.19 7.70
CA PRO A 129 6.42 -5.87 7.85
C PRO A 129 7.59 -5.85 8.82
N VAL A 130 7.55 -6.70 9.85
CA VAL A 130 8.64 -6.85 10.84
C VAL A 130 9.95 -7.25 10.18
N ASN A 131 9.89 -8.18 9.21
CA ASN A 131 11.08 -8.72 8.55
C ASN A 131 11.37 -8.03 7.22
N LYS A 132 10.45 -7.17 6.75
CA LYS A 132 10.51 -6.46 5.46
C LYS A 132 10.52 -7.43 4.28
N LYS A 133 9.83 -8.56 4.41
CA LYS A 133 9.85 -9.66 3.43
C LYS A 133 8.46 -10.01 2.93
N TRP A 134 8.40 -10.57 1.74
CA TRP A 134 7.18 -11.06 1.10
C TRP A 134 7.13 -12.58 1.11
N ASN A 135 5.92 -13.12 1.12
CA ASN A 135 5.63 -14.53 0.96
C ASN A 135 4.47 -14.66 -0.01
N ASP A 136 4.52 -15.66 -0.88
CA ASP A 136 3.35 -16.09 -1.62
C ASP A 136 2.46 -16.96 -0.72
N ARG A 137 1.14 -16.86 -0.91
CA ARG A 137 0.16 -17.51 -0.06
C ARG A 137 -1.11 -17.81 -0.82
N GLN A 138 -1.78 -18.90 -0.47
CA GLN A 138 -3.12 -19.21 -0.96
C GLN A 138 -4.05 -18.00 -0.85
N CYS A 139 -4.57 -17.53 -1.99
CA CYS A 139 -5.40 -16.32 -2.06
C CYS A 139 -6.67 -16.36 -1.19
N SER A 140 -7.14 -17.56 -0.84
CA SER A 140 -8.31 -17.81 0.01
C SER A 140 -8.04 -17.68 1.51
N ALA A 141 -6.76 -17.65 1.93
CA ALA A 141 -6.37 -17.40 3.31
C ALA A 141 -6.83 -16.00 3.76
N THR A 142 -6.90 -15.76 5.06
CA THR A 142 -7.36 -14.46 5.58
C THR A 142 -6.27 -13.73 6.34
N ASP A 143 -5.97 -12.52 5.91
CA ASP A 143 -4.97 -11.64 6.51
C ASP A 143 -5.43 -10.19 6.49
N GLN A 144 -4.73 -9.33 7.22
CA GLN A 144 -4.92 -7.89 7.06
C GLN A 144 -4.58 -7.49 5.62
N TRP A 145 -4.87 -6.25 5.24
CA TRP A 145 -4.50 -5.75 3.92
C TRP A 145 -4.13 -4.27 3.98
N ILE A 146 -3.37 -3.85 2.98
CA ILE A 146 -2.98 -2.46 2.81
C ILE A 146 -3.58 -1.94 1.52
N CYS A 147 -4.39 -0.89 1.62
CA CYS A 147 -4.86 -0.16 0.45
C CYS A 147 -3.94 1.00 0.12
N GLU A 148 -3.83 1.35 -1.15
CA GLU A 148 -3.14 2.54 -1.63
C GLU A 148 -4.02 3.32 -2.62
N LYS A 149 -4.00 4.64 -2.53
CA LYS A 149 -4.51 5.54 -3.56
C LYS A 149 -3.61 6.75 -3.74
N SER A 150 -3.55 7.27 -4.96
CA SER A 150 -2.85 8.52 -5.24
C SER A 150 -3.51 9.71 -4.55
N ALA A 151 -2.72 10.69 -4.14
CA ALA A 151 -3.17 11.93 -3.50
C ALA A 151 -3.59 13.04 -4.49
N ALA A 152 -3.75 12.71 -5.78
CA ALA A 152 -4.05 13.63 -6.87
C ALA A 152 -5.38 14.40 -6.68
#